data_AF-A0A7L3CBS3-F1
#
_entry.id   AF-A0A7L3CBS3-F1
#
_cell.length_a   1.000
_cell.length_b   1.000
_cell.length_c   1.000
_cell.angle_alpha   90.00
_cell.angle_beta   90.00
_cell.angle_gamma   90.00
#
_symmetry.space_group_name_H-M   'P 1'
#
loop_
_entity.id
_entity.type
_entity.pdbx_description
1 polymer ?
#
loop_
_entity_poly.entity_id
_entity_poly.type
_entity_poly.pdbx_seq_one_letter_code
_entity_poly.pdbx_strand_id
1 'polypeptide(L)'
;GDGEIFENYYRKQRRKQARLVLQPQSSMHETVEGYRRYFSQIVGFFVVEDHILHVTQGLVTRTYTDELWNMALSKIIAVLRTHSSYCSDPDLVLELKNLIVVFADTLQGYGFPVNRLFDLLFEIRDQYNETLLKKWSGLFRDIFEADNYSPIPVANEEEYKIVISKFPFQDPELDKQSFPKKLPMSQSVPQIYIQVKEFIYASLKFSESLHRSSTEIDDMLRKSTNLLLTRTLSSCLQNLIKKPHIGLTELVQIIINTTHLEQACKYLEDFISNITNISQVTVHTARLYGLSTFKDARHAAEGEIYTKLNQKIDEFIQIADYDWTMSESDGRASGYLMDLINFLRSTFQVFTHLPGKVAQTACMSACQHLSTSLMQMLLDNELKQISMGAIQQFNLDVIQCELFASSEPVPGFQGDTLQLAFIDLRQLLDLFMVWDWSTYLADYGQATSKYLRVNPSTALTLLEK
;
A
#
# COMPACT_ATOMS: atom_id res chain seq x y z
N GLY A 1 -56.12 -31.48 -39.32
CA GLY A 1 -55.73 -32.78 -38.75
C GLY A 1 -54.23 -32.94 -38.83
N ASP A 2 -53.70 -33.27 -40.01
CA ASP A 2 -52.30 -33.68 -40.14
C ASP A 2 -51.27 -32.54 -40.07
N GLY A 3 -51.63 -31.33 -40.51
CA GLY A 3 -50.75 -30.15 -40.44
C GLY A 3 -50.40 -29.76 -38.99
N GLU A 4 -51.41 -29.69 -38.11
CA GLU A 4 -51.22 -29.36 -36.70
C GLU A 4 -50.43 -30.45 -35.94
N ILE A 5 -50.62 -31.72 -36.31
CA ILE A 5 -49.84 -32.85 -35.78
C ILE A 5 -48.37 -32.71 -36.21
N PHE A 6 -48.11 -32.39 -37.48
CA PHE A 6 -46.75 -32.18 -38.00
C PHE A 6 -46.08 -30.97 -37.36
N GLU A 7 -46.77 -29.84 -37.22
CA GLU A 7 -46.25 -28.63 -36.55
C GLU A 7 -45.82 -28.94 -35.12
N ASN A 8 -46.68 -29.61 -34.35
CA ASN A 8 -46.37 -29.99 -32.98
C ASN A 8 -45.20 -30.97 -32.90
N TYR A 9 -45.14 -31.95 -33.81
CA TYR A 9 -44.01 -32.88 -33.90
C TYR A 9 -42.70 -32.13 -34.22
N TYR A 10 -42.72 -31.27 -35.25
CA TYR A 10 -41.57 -30.49 -35.68
C TYR A 10 -41.03 -29.60 -34.56
N ARG A 11 -41.91 -28.79 -33.94
CA ARG A 11 -41.55 -27.90 -32.82
C ARG A 11 -40.99 -28.66 -31.62
N LYS A 12 -41.50 -29.87 -31.35
CA LYS A 12 -40.99 -30.76 -30.29
C LYS A 12 -39.59 -31.29 -30.62
N GLN A 13 -39.32 -31.66 -31.86
CA GLN A 13 -37.98 -32.12 -32.28
C GLN A 13 -36.96 -30.97 -32.28
N ARG A 14 -37.32 -29.80 -32.81
CA ARG A 14 -36.43 -28.63 -32.79
C ARG A 14 -36.09 -28.18 -31.37
N ARG A 15 -37.05 -28.22 -30.43
CA ARG A 15 -36.77 -28.01 -28.99
C ARG A 15 -35.76 -29.01 -28.41
N LYS A 16 -35.80 -30.28 -28.82
CA LYS A 16 -34.79 -31.28 -28.39
C LYS A 16 -33.42 -30.98 -28.99
N GLN A 17 -33.36 -30.62 -30.27
CA GLN A 17 -32.12 -30.26 -30.94
C GLN A 17 -31.49 -29.01 -30.35
N ALA A 18 -32.28 -27.97 -30.04
CA ALA A 18 -31.82 -26.79 -29.32
C ALA A 18 -31.16 -27.16 -27.99
N ARG A 19 -31.75 -28.09 -27.23
CA ARG A 19 -31.16 -28.54 -25.96
C ARG A 19 -29.80 -29.22 -26.12
N LEU A 20 -29.56 -29.92 -27.24
CA LEU A 20 -28.28 -30.56 -27.54
C LEU A 20 -27.23 -29.51 -27.95
N VAL A 21 -27.61 -28.57 -28.81
CA VAL A 21 -26.72 -27.48 -29.24
C VAL A 21 -26.26 -26.59 -28.07
N LEU A 22 -27.10 -26.44 -27.04
CA LEU A 22 -26.80 -25.64 -25.85
C LEU A 22 -25.90 -26.34 -24.83
N GLN A 23 -25.59 -27.64 -25.01
CA GLN A 23 -24.70 -28.36 -24.09
C GLN A 23 -23.24 -27.97 -24.35
N PRO A 24 -22.54 -27.42 -23.34
CA PRO A 24 -21.13 -27.10 -23.51
C PRO A 24 -20.29 -28.38 -23.63
N GLN A 25 -19.20 -28.31 -24.39
CA GLN A 25 -18.18 -29.36 -24.41
C GLN A 25 -17.38 -29.35 -23.09
N SER A 26 -16.86 -30.51 -22.67
CA SER A 26 -16.22 -30.72 -21.36
C SER A 26 -15.08 -29.74 -21.06
N SER A 27 -14.31 -29.35 -22.09
CA SER A 27 -13.15 -28.44 -22.00
C SER A 27 -13.41 -27.06 -22.61
N MET A 28 -14.68 -26.68 -22.81
CA MET A 28 -15.03 -25.41 -23.46
C MET A 28 -14.42 -24.19 -22.75
N HIS A 29 -14.32 -24.23 -21.43
CA HIS A 29 -13.88 -23.12 -20.57
C HIS A 29 -12.36 -22.93 -20.53
N GLU A 30 -11.58 -23.86 -21.09
CA GLU A 30 -10.12 -23.83 -21.05
C GLU A 30 -9.51 -23.07 -22.23
N THR A 31 -10.25 -22.92 -23.34
CA THR A 31 -9.71 -22.36 -24.59
C THR A 31 -10.69 -21.44 -25.30
N VAL A 32 -10.15 -20.43 -25.98
CA VAL A 32 -10.90 -19.52 -26.85
C VAL A 32 -11.67 -20.29 -27.93
N GLU A 33 -11.06 -21.33 -28.50
CA GLU A 33 -11.67 -22.16 -29.54
C GLU A 33 -12.89 -22.95 -29.02
N GLY A 34 -12.84 -23.40 -27.76
CA GLY A 34 -14.00 -24.02 -27.09
C GLY A 34 -15.21 -23.08 -27.08
N TYR A 35 -15.01 -21.83 -26.65
CA TYR A 35 -16.05 -20.81 -26.68
C TYR A 35 -16.53 -20.48 -28.10
N ARG A 36 -15.61 -20.33 -29.08
CA ARG A 36 -15.96 -20.06 -30.48
C ARG A 36 -16.88 -21.13 -31.06
N ARG A 37 -16.56 -22.41 -30.83
CA ARG A 37 -17.39 -23.53 -31.30
C ARG A 37 -18.76 -23.52 -30.65
N TYR A 38 -18.81 -23.29 -29.34
CA TYR A 38 -20.07 -23.22 -28.60
C TYR A 38 -21.00 -22.13 -29.16
N PHE A 39 -20.49 -20.90 -29.32
CA PHE A 39 -21.28 -19.80 -29.87
C PHE A 39 -21.69 -20.05 -31.33
N SER A 40 -20.77 -20.54 -32.15
CA SER A 40 -21.04 -20.79 -33.59
C SER A 40 -22.14 -21.84 -33.79
N GLN A 41 -22.17 -22.90 -32.98
CA GLN A 41 -23.23 -23.92 -33.04
C GLN A 41 -24.60 -23.33 -32.70
N ILE A 42 -24.66 -22.45 -31.69
CA ILE A 42 -25.91 -21.79 -31.28
C ILE A 42 -26.38 -20.81 -32.37
N VAL A 43 -25.48 -19.96 -32.89
CA VAL A 43 -25.80 -19.04 -33.99
C VAL A 43 -26.32 -19.83 -35.19
N GLY A 44 -25.61 -20.88 -35.61
CA GLY A 44 -26.03 -21.71 -36.75
C GLY A 44 -27.43 -22.30 -36.56
N PHE A 45 -27.78 -22.74 -35.35
CA PHE A 45 -29.13 -23.22 -35.05
C PHE A 45 -30.19 -22.11 -35.20
N PHE A 46 -29.96 -20.93 -34.62
CA PHE A 46 -30.94 -19.84 -34.62
C PHE A 46 -31.07 -19.13 -35.97
N VAL A 47 -30.01 -19.07 -36.77
CA VAL A 47 -30.07 -18.58 -38.16
C VAL A 47 -30.96 -19.49 -39.02
N VAL A 48 -30.87 -20.80 -38.82
CA VAL A 48 -31.76 -21.76 -39.50
C VAL A 48 -33.21 -21.57 -39.06
N GLU A 49 -33.47 -21.40 -37.75
CA GLU A 49 -34.83 -21.14 -37.26
C GLU A 49 -35.42 -19.83 -37.81
N ASP A 50 -34.61 -18.77 -37.89
CA ASP A 50 -35.02 -17.50 -38.46
C ASP A 50 -35.35 -17.63 -39.96
N HIS A 51 -34.53 -18.38 -40.71
CA HIS A 51 -34.82 -18.65 -42.12
C HIS A 51 -36.13 -19.42 -42.30
N ILE A 52 -36.39 -20.44 -41.46
CA ILE A 52 -37.64 -21.20 -41.49
C ILE A 52 -38.84 -20.30 -41.18
N LEU A 53 -38.73 -19.41 -40.19
CA LEU A 53 -39.77 -18.43 -39.85
C LEU A 53 -40.16 -17.56 -41.06
N HIS A 54 -39.19 -17.14 -41.86
CA HIS A 54 -39.43 -16.27 -43.03
C HIS A 54 -39.90 -17.02 -44.28
N VAL A 55 -39.49 -18.28 -44.46
CA VAL A 55 -39.79 -19.06 -45.68
C VAL A 55 -41.04 -19.92 -45.55
N THR A 56 -41.41 -20.33 -44.34
CA THR A 56 -42.56 -21.23 -44.13
C THR A 56 -43.82 -20.47 -43.72
N GLN A 57 -44.98 -20.93 -44.19
CA GLN A 57 -46.28 -20.38 -43.78
C GLN A 57 -46.83 -21.17 -42.58
N GLY A 58 -46.70 -20.63 -41.38
CA GLY A 58 -47.35 -21.16 -40.16
C GLY A 58 -46.59 -22.24 -39.38
N LEU A 59 -45.57 -22.89 -39.97
CA LEU A 59 -44.80 -23.94 -39.30
C LEU A 59 -44.12 -23.45 -38.02
N VAL A 60 -43.52 -22.25 -38.10
CA VAL A 60 -42.87 -21.55 -36.99
C VAL A 60 -43.46 -20.14 -36.90
N THR A 61 -43.78 -19.70 -35.68
CA THR A 61 -44.29 -18.35 -35.41
C THR A 61 -43.26 -17.54 -34.65
N ARG A 62 -43.36 -16.21 -34.73
CA ARG A 62 -42.46 -15.32 -33.99
C ARG A 62 -42.49 -15.60 -32.48
N THR A 63 -43.68 -15.83 -31.93
CA THR A 63 -43.87 -16.22 -30.52
C THR A 63 -43.13 -17.50 -30.15
N TYR A 64 -43.18 -18.53 -31.00
CA TYR A 64 -42.45 -19.78 -30.75
C TYR A 64 -40.93 -19.55 -30.76
N THR A 65 -40.44 -18.78 -31.73
CA THR A 65 -39.02 -18.46 -31.87
C THR A 65 -38.51 -17.66 -30.67
N ASP A 66 -39.30 -16.70 -30.18
CA ASP A 66 -38.99 -15.92 -28.99
C ASP A 66 -38.99 -16.78 -27.72
N GLU A 67 -39.92 -17.73 -27.56
CA GLU A 67 -39.90 -18.70 -26.45
C GLU A 67 -38.66 -19.61 -26.49
N LEU A 68 -38.32 -20.11 -27.69
CA LEU A 68 -37.16 -20.97 -27.90
C LEU A 68 -35.86 -20.23 -27.58
N TRP A 69 -35.75 -18.97 -28.03
CA TRP A 69 -34.63 -18.10 -27.72
C TRP A 69 -34.54 -17.78 -26.23
N ASN A 70 -35.64 -17.46 -25.56
CA ASN A 70 -35.64 -17.18 -24.11
C ASN A 70 -35.15 -18.38 -23.27
N MET A 71 -35.54 -19.60 -23.67
CA MET A 71 -35.04 -20.84 -23.06
C MET A 71 -33.53 -21.03 -23.31
N ALA A 72 -33.09 -20.78 -24.55
CA ALA A 72 -31.69 -20.89 -24.93
C ALA A 72 -30.82 -19.85 -24.19
N LEU A 73 -31.20 -18.59 -24.24
CA LEU A 73 -30.52 -17.48 -23.58
C LEU A 73 -30.36 -17.72 -22.08
N SER A 74 -31.40 -18.22 -21.41
CA SER A 74 -31.33 -18.56 -19.99
C SER A 74 -30.29 -19.66 -19.69
N LYS A 75 -30.17 -20.66 -20.58
CA LYS A 75 -29.14 -21.71 -20.47
C LYS A 75 -27.74 -21.19 -20.80
N ILE A 76 -27.60 -20.38 -21.84
CA ILE A 76 -26.32 -19.77 -22.24
C ILE A 76 -25.76 -18.94 -21.09
N ILE A 77 -26.59 -18.08 -20.49
CA ILE A 77 -26.18 -17.27 -19.34
C ILE A 77 -25.72 -18.16 -18.18
N ALA A 78 -26.46 -19.22 -17.86
CA ALA A 78 -26.08 -20.14 -16.79
C ALA A 78 -24.72 -20.80 -17.07
N VAL A 79 -24.50 -21.32 -18.28
CA VAL A 79 -23.23 -21.94 -18.69
C VAL A 79 -22.08 -20.94 -18.62
N LEU A 80 -22.26 -19.75 -19.20
CA LEU A 80 -21.21 -18.73 -19.24
C LEU A 80 -20.86 -18.23 -17.85
N ARG A 81 -21.84 -17.98 -16.98
CA ARG A 81 -21.61 -17.55 -15.59
C ARG A 81 -20.82 -18.60 -14.80
N THR A 82 -21.15 -19.88 -14.95
CA THR A 82 -20.42 -20.97 -14.30
C THR A 82 -19.00 -21.10 -14.84
N HIS A 83 -18.79 -20.98 -16.15
CA HIS A 83 -17.44 -21.13 -16.72
C HIS A 83 -16.56 -19.90 -16.52
N SER A 84 -17.11 -18.69 -16.55
CA SER A 84 -16.36 -17.47 -16.28
C SER A 84 -15.87 -17.39 -14.83
N SER A 85 -16.59 -17.97 -13.86
CA SER A 85 -16.16 -17.95 -12.46
C SER A 85 -14.90 -18.78 -12.19
N TYR A 86 -14.63 -19.80 -13.01
CA TYR A 86 -13.40 -20.62 -12.89
C TYR A 86 -12.23 -20.05 -13.67
N CYS A 87 -12.45 -19.02 -14.49
CA CYS A 87 -11.40 -18.43 -15.31
C CYS A 87 -10.51 -17.50 -14.46
N SER A 88 -9.24 -17.87 -14.32
CA SER A 88 -8.21 -17.12 -13.59
C SER A 88 -7.23 -16.39 -14.51
N ASP A 89 -7.40 -16.52 -15.82
CA ASP A 89 -6.56 -15.86 -16.82
C ASP A 89 -7.27 -14.59 -17.36
N PRO A 90 -6.76 -13.38 -17.08
CA PRO A 90 -7.34 -12.14 -17.61
C PRO A 90 -7.47 -12.14 -19.14
N ASP A 91 -6.50 -12.70 -19.86
CA ASP A 91 -6.49 -12.65 -21.33
C ASP A 91 -7.62 -13.53 -21.90
N LEU A 92 -7.84 -14.72 -21.33
CA LEU A 92 -8.96 -15.59 -21.68
C LEU A 92 -10.33 -14.96 -21.35
N VAL A 93 -10.46 -14.26 -20.22
CA VAL A 93 -11.70 -13.54 -19.87
C VAL A 93 -12.00 -12.42 -20.87
N LEU A 94 -10.98 -11.71 -21.32
CA LEU A 94 -11.13 -10.65 -22.32
C LEU A 94 -11.54 -11.21 -23.69
N GLU A 95 -10.92 -12.30 -24.13
CA GLU A 95 -11.31 -13.01 -25.34
C GLU A 95 -12.76 -13.53 -25.25
N LEU A 96 -13.15 -14.10 -24.10
CA LEU A 96 -14.53 -14.50 -23.85
C LEU A 96 -15.49 -13.32 -23.97
N LYS A 97 -15.17 -12.18 -23.38
CA LYS A 97 -15.98 -10.95 -23.50
C LYS A 97 -16.13 -10.55 -24.97
N ASN A 98 -15.06 -10.56 -25.76
CA ASN A 98 -15.12 -10.20 -27.18
C ASN A 98 -15.99 -11.18 -27.97
N LEU A 99 -15.91 -12.48 -27.69
CA LEU A 99 -16.78 -13.49 -28.30
C LEU A 99 -18.25 -13.31 -27.93
N ILE A 100 -18.56 -12.96 -26.68
CA ILE A 100 -19.94 -12.68 -26.26
C ILE A 100 -20.50 -11.45 -26.98
N VAL A 101 -19.71 -10.38 -27.16
CA VAL A 101 -20.11 -9.18 -27.91
C VAL A 101 -20.43 -9.55 -29.35
N VAL A 102 -19.51 -10.24 -30.05
CA VAL A 102 -19.74 -10.67 -31.44
C VAL A 102 -20.96 -11.59 -31.56
N PHE A 103 -21.14 -12.51 -30.60
CA PHE A 103 -22.30 -13.39 -30.52
C PHE A 103 -23.62 -12.60 -30.35
N ALA A 104 -23.61 -11.60 -29.47
CA ALA A 104 -24.76 -10.72 -29.23
C ALA A 104 -25.09 -9.88 -30.47
N ASP A 105 -24.11 -9.21 -31.07
CA ASP A 105 -24.29 -8.36 -32.26
C ASP A 105 -24.81 -9.17 -33.45
N THR A 106 -24.28 -10.39 -33.63
CA THR A 106 -24.73 -11.30 -34.70
C THR A 106 -26.21 -11.63 -34.55
N LEU A 107 -26.65 -12.06 -33.36
CA LEU A 107 -28.05 -12.44 -33.12
C LEU A 107 -28.99 -11.24 -33.07
N GLN A 108 -28.51 -10.08 -32.63
CA GLN A 108 -29.26 -8.83 -32.72
C GLN A 108 -29.56 -8.45 -34.18
N GLY A 109 -28.63 -8.73 -35.11
CA GLY A 109 -28.84 -8.58 -36.55
C GLY A 109 -30.01 -9.40 -37.12
N TYR A 110 -30.32 -10.56 -36.51
CA TYR A 110 -31.49 -11.38 -36.81
C TYR A 110 -32.73 -11.02 -35.97
N GLY A 111 -32.67 -9.92 -35.21
CA GLY A 111 -33.78 -9.42 -34.41
C GLY A 111 -34.03 -10.19 -33.11
N PHE A 112 -33.07 -10.98 -32.60
CA PHE A 112 -33.18 -11.60 -31.28
C PHE A 112 -32.82 -10.63 -30.15
N PRO A 113 -33.54 -10.62 -29.02
CA PRO A 113 -33.21 -9.75 -27.89
C PRO A 113 -31.96 -10.26 -27.14
N VAL A 114 -30.95 -9.40 -27.02
CA VAL A 114 -29.62 -9.76 -26.46
C VAL A 114 -29.22 -9.01 -25.18
N ASN A 115 -30.08 -8.12 -24.65
CA ASN A 115 -29.75 -7.27 -23.50
C ASN A 115 -29.21 -8.05 -22.27
N ARG A 116 -29.75 -9.25 -22.02
CA ARG A 116 -29.29 -10.10 -20.90
C ARG A 116 -27.85 -10.60 -21.05
N LEU A 117 -27.29 -10.63 -22.27
CA LEU A 117 -25.88 -10.94 -22.50
C LEU A 117 -24.98 -9.77 -22.07
N PHE A 118 -25.42 -8.53 -22.30
CA PHE A 118 -24.72 -7.34 -21.81
C PHE A 118 -24.78 -7.23 -20.29
N ASP A 119 -25.90 -7.60 -19.66
CA ASP A 119 -25.98 -7.71 -18.20
C ASP A 119 -24.95 -8.69 -17.64
N LEU A 120 -24.81 -9.86 -18.28
CA LEU A 120 -23.80 -10.86 -17.93
C LEU A 120 -22.36 -10.32 -18.12
N LEU A 121 -22.10 -9.53 -19.17
CA LEU A 121 -20.78 -8.92 -19.37
C LEU A 121 -20.39 -8.00 -18.19
N PHE A 122 -21.35 -7.35 -17.53
CA PHE A 122 -21.07 -6.56 -16.33
C PHE A 122 -20.72 -7.44 -15.12
N GLU A 123 -21.33 -8.62 -14.99
CA GLU A 123 -20.94 -9.58 -13.95
C GLU A 123 -19.54 -10.14 -14.21
N ILE A 124 -19.23 -10.48 -15.48
CA ILE A 124 -17.91 -10.97 -15.89
C ILE A 124 -16.83 -9.91 -15.68
N ARG A 125 -17.15 -8.62 -15.87
CA ARG A 125 -16.23 -7.50 -15.58
C ARG A 125 -15.76 -7.50 -14.13
N ASP A 126 -16.67 -7.71 -13.19
CA ASP A 126 -16.32 -7.65 -11.77
C ASP A 126 -15.38 -8.81 -11.42
N GLN A 127 -15.61 -10.00 -12.01
CA GLN A 127 -14.67 -11.13 -11.94
C GLN A 127 -13.31 -10.82 -12.58
N TYR A 128 -13.31 -10.20 -13.78
CA TYR A 128 -12.09 -9.79 -14.47
C TYR A 128 -11.24 -8.84 -13.60
N ASN A 129 -11.88 -7.84 -13.00
CA ASN A 129 -11.22 -6.90 -12.10
C ASN A 129 -10.61 -7.61 -10.89
N GLU A 130 -11.30 -8.57 -10.28
CA GLU A 130 -10.72 -9.37 -9.18
C GLU A 130 -9.51 -10.19 -9.61
N THR A 131 -9.54 -10.78 -10.81
CA THR A 131 -8.40 -11.50 -11.38
C THR A 131 -7.21 -10.57 -11.66
N LEU A 132 -7.46 -9.38 -12.21
CA LEU A 132 -6.42 -8.35 -12.37
C LEU A 132 -5.80 -7.96 -11.03
N LEU A 133 -6.62 -7.69 -10.00
CA LEU A 133 -6.11 -7.30 -8.69
C LEU A 133 -5.20 -8.38 -8.07
N LYS A 134 -5.53 -9.66 -8.26
CA LYS A 134 -4.66 -10.79 -7.85
C LYS A 134 -3.33 -10.80 -8.60
N LYS A 135 -3.35 -10.63 -9.93
CA LYS A 135 -2.13 -10.58 -10.76
C LYS A 135 -1.23 -9.40 -10.36
N TRP A 136 -1.80 -8.22 -10.14
CA TRP A 136 -1.05 -7.02 -9.76
C TRP A 136 -0.54 -7.08 -8.31
N SER A 137 -1.23 -7.78 -7.41
CA SER A 137 -0.69 -8.09 -6.07
C SER A 137 0.65 -8.83 -6.17
N GLY A 138 0.76 -9.80 -7.09
CA GLY A 138 2.02 -10.49 -7.39
C GLY A 138 3.08 -9.52 -7.90
N LEU A 139 2.77 -8.74 -8.94
CA LEU A 139 3.71 -7.78 -9.53
C LEU A 139 4.23 -6.75 -8.52
N PHE A 140 3.37 -6.21 -7.65
CA PHE A 140 3.81 -5.28 -6.61
C PHE A 140 4.72 -5.94 -5.59
N ARG A 141 4.44 -7.17 -5.19
CA ARG A 141 5.32 -7.92 -4.29
C ARG A 141 6.70 -8.14 -4.93
N ASP A 142 6.73 -8.54 -6.19
CA ASP A 142 7.98 -8.77 -6.92
C ASP A 142 8.79 -7.46 -7.06
N ILE A 143 8.13 -6.33 -7.30
CA ILE A 143 8.78 -5.00 -7.32
C ILE A 143 9.38 -4.66 -5.96
N PHE A 144 8.65 -4.87 -4.86
CA PHE A 144 9.18 -4.60 -3.52
C PHE A 144 10.32 -5.54 -3.14
N GLU A 145 10.28 -6.80 -3.56
CA GLU A 145 11.35 -7.76 -3.28
C GLU A 145 12.63 -7.47 -4.09
N ALA A 146 12.49 -6.91 -5.29
CA ALA A 146 13.62 -6.53 -6.14
C ALA A 146 14.20 -5.13 -5.84
N ASP A 147 13.49 -4.30 -5.07
CA ASP A 147 13.92 -2.94 -4.77
C ASP A 147 15.12 -2.92 -3.81
N ASN A 148 16.00 -1.94 -4.01
CA ASN A 148 17.20 -1.76 -3.18
C ASN A 148 17.02 -0.68 -2.10
N TYR A 149 15.84 -0.06 -2.04
CA TYR A 149 15.47 0.97 -1.07
C TYR A 149 16.52 2.07 -0.92
N SER A 150 17.09 2.52 -2.05
CA SER A 150 18.04 3.62 -2.11
C SER A 150 17.63 4.70 -3.12
N PRO A 151 18.03 5.97 -2.91
CA PRO A 151 17.83 7.04 -3.88
C PRO A 151 18.41 6.68 -5.25
N ILE A 152 17.64 6.89 -6.33
CA ILE A 152 18.08 6.54 -7.69
C ILE A 152 19.27 7.43 -8.09
N PRO A 153 20.47 6.86 -8.33
CA PRO A 153 21.60 7.63 -8.84
C PRO A 153 21.41 7.92 -10.33
N VAL A 154 21.79 9.14 -10.73
CA VAL A 154 21.69 9.61 -12.11
C VAL A 154 23.01 10.27 -12.48
N ALA A 155 23.78 9.62 -13.34
CA ALA A 155 25.14 10.06 -13.68
C ALA A 155 25.16 11.18 -14.73
N ASN A 156 24.13 11.27 -15.58
CA ASN A 156 24.07 12.20 -16.72
C ASN A 156 22.62 12.56 -17.09
N GLU A 157 22.47 13.51 -18.03
CA GLU A 157 21.16 13.99 -18.48
C GLU A 157 20.34 12.91 -19.22
N GLU A 158 20.99 11.95 -19.87
CA GLU A 158 20.30 10.86 -20.58
C GLU A 158 19.60 9.92 -19.60
N GLU A 159 20.30 9.49 -18.56
CA GLU A 159 19.73 8.69 -17.46
C GLU A 159 18.60 9.44 -16.76
N TYR A 160 18.74 10.76 -16.56
CA TYR A 160 17.68 11.59 -15.98
C TYR A 160 16.42 11.54 -16.84
N LYS A 161 16.55 11.79 -18.16
CA LYS A 161 15.44 11.75 -19.11
C LYS A 161 14.76 10.38 -19.14
N ILE A 162 15.52 9.30 -19.05
CA ILE A 162 14.96 7.93 -18.98
C ILE A 162 14.05 7.78 -17.76
N VAL A 163 14.47 8.24 -16.57
CA VAL A 163 13.66 8.12 -15.36
C VAL A 163 12.43 9.03 -15.42
N ILE A 164 12.60 10.29 -15.84
CA ILE A 164 11.49 11.26 -15.93
C ILE A 164 10.46 10.85 -17.00
N SER A 165 10.88 10.17 -18.08
CA SER A 165 9.95 9.63 -19.08
C SER A 165 9.03 8.54 -18.51
N LYS A 166 9.50 7.81 -17.49
CA LYS A 166 8.77 6.74 -16.80
C LYS A 166 7.90 7.27 -15.66
N PHE A 167 8.40 8.28 -14.94
CA PHE A 167 7.74 8.84 -13.76
C PHE A 167 7.78 10.37 -13.80
N PRO A 168 6.62 11.05 -13.83
CA PRO A 168 6.57 12.50 -13.80
C PRO A 168 7.09 13.03 -12.45
N PHE A 169 8.28 13.61 -12.46
CA PHE A 169 8.92 14.21 -11.30
C PHE A 169 9.48 15.58 -11.67
N GLN A 170 9.29 16.57 -10.80
CA GLN A 170 9.78 17.93 -10.97
C GLN A 170 10.28 18.43 -9.62
N ASP A 171 11.55 18.82 -9.57
CA ASP A 171 12.18 19.41 -8.39
C ASP A 171 13.08 20.57 -8.84
N PRO A 172 12.64 21.83 -8.63
CA PRO A 172 13.38 23.01 -9.03
C PRO A 172 14.76 23.16 -8.38
N GLU A 173 14.97 22.56 -7.20
CA GLU A 173 16.28 22.60 -6.53
C GLU A 173 17.21 21.56 -7.11
N LEU A 174 16.69 20.36 -7.39
CA LEU A 174 17.45 19.29 -8.02
C LEU A 174 17.84 19.65 -9.47
N ASP A 175 16.97 20.32 -10.21
CA ASP A 175 17.24 20.74 -11.59
C ASP A 175 18.44 21.68 -11.69
N LYS A 176 18.67 22.53 -10.68
CA LYS A 176 19.82 23.47 -10.63
C LYS A 176 21.16 22.81 -10.33
N GLN A 177 21.18 21.59 -9.77
CA GLN A 177 22.42 20.89 -9.45
C GLN A 177 23.15 20.43 -10.72
N SER A 178 24.47 20.24 -10.65
CA SER A 178 25.23 19.55 -11.70
C SER A 178 25.15 18.04 -11.52
N PHE A 179 25.35 17.27 -12.58
CA PHE A 179 25.49 15.81 -12.48
C PHE A 179 26.82 15.43 -11.81
N PRO A 180 26.91 14.28 -11.11
CA PRO A 180 25.85 13.29 -10.87
C PRO A 180 24.82 13.73 -9.82
N LYS A 181 23.54 13.40 -10.03
CA LYS A 181 22.42 13.71 -9.13
C LYS A 181 21.86 12.44 -8.51
N LYS A 182 21.13 12.59 -7.40
CA LYS A 182 20.34 11.51 -6.80
C LYS A 182 18.89 11.95 -6.69
N LEU A 183 18.01 11.16 -7.28
CA LEU A 183 16.57 11.32 -7.14
C LEU A 183 16.14 10.77 -5.77
N PRO A 184 15.27 11.46 -5.02
CA PRO A 184 14.95 11.10 -3.63
C PRO A 184 14.22 9.76 -3.47
N MET A 185 13.46 9.33 -4.49
CA MET A 185 12.79 8.03 -4.51
C MET A 185 13.71 6.90 -4.95
N SER A 186 13.31 5.67 -4.63
CA SER A 186 13.89 4.42 -5.14
C SER A 186 13.21 3.93 -6.44
N GLN A 187 13.77 2.89 -7.05
CA GLN A 187 13.28 2.31 -8.31
C GLN A 187 11.86 1.74 -8.21
N SER A 188 11.40 1.36 -7.03
CA SER A 188 10.02 0.89 -6.84
C SER A 188 8.97 1.93 -7.23
N VAL A 189 9.23 3.23 -7.03
CA VAL A 189 8.23 4.29 -7.30
C VAL A 189 7.89 4.40 -8.79
N PRO A 190 8.86 4.60 -9.72
CA PRO A 190 8.57 4.58 -11.15
C PRO A 190 7.95 3.25 -11.63
N GLN A 191 8.41 2.12 -11.10
CA GLN A 191 7.89 0.81 -11.49
C GLN A 191 6.43 0.62 -11.08
N ILE A 192 6.07 0.96 -9.83
CA ILE A 192 4.68 0.93 -9.35
C ILE A 192 3.82 1.86 -10.19
N TYR A 193 4.28 3.09 -10.46
CA TYR A 193 3.52 4.03 -11.29
C TYR A 193 3.22 3.48 -12.69
N ILE A 194 4.21 2.85 -13.35
CA ILE A 194 4.00 2.17 -14.64
C ILE A 194 2.97 1.05 -14.48
N GLN A 195 3.10 0.18 -13.48
CA GLN A 195 2.18 -0.94 -13.28
C GLN A 195 0.74 -0.48 -13.01
N VAL A 196 0.55 0.64 -12.32
CA VAL A 196 -0.79 1.24 -12.13
C VAL A 196 -1.34 1.75 -13.46
N LYS A 197 -0.53 2.36 -14.33
CA LYS A 197 -0.98 2.73 -15.68
C LYS A 197 -1.35 1.51 -16.53
N GLU A 198 -0.56 0.46 -16.47
CA GLU A 198 -0.85 -0.80 -17.17
C GLU A 198 -2.15 -1.45 -16.65
N PHE A 199 -2.42 -1.37 -15.35
CA PHE A 199 -3.72 -1.80 -14.78
C PHE A 199 -4.87 -0.98 -15.38
N ILE A 200 -4.74 0.34 -15.41
CA ILE A 200 -5.77 1.24 -15.96
C ILE A 200 -6.04 0.90 -17.43
N TYR A 201 -4.99 0.66 -18.23
CA TYR A 201 -5.16 0.21 -19.62
C TYR A 201 -5.84 -1.15 -19.72
N ALA A 202 -5.46 -2.12 -18.87
CA ALA A 202 -6.09 -3.44 -18.86
C ALA A 202 -7.59 -3.37 -18.47
N SER A 203 -7.96 -2.49 -17.55
CA SER A 203 -9.36 -2.21 -17.21
C SER A 203 -10.10 -1.49 -18.34
N LEU A 204 -9.47 -0.54 -19.02
CA LEU A 204 -10.06 0.18 -20.16
C LEU A 204 -10.35 -0.77 -21.33
N LYS A 205 -9.42 -1.67 -21.64
CA LYS A 205 -9.54 -2.66 -22.73
C LYS A 205 -10.78 -3.55 -22.57
N PHE A 206 -11.18 -3.86 -21.32
CA PHE A 206 -12.41 -4.59 -21.08
C PHE A 206 -13.66 -3.76 -21.40
N SER A 207 -13.64 -2.45 -21.14
CA SER A 207 -14.76 -1.53 -21.38
C SER A 207 -15.03 -1.22 -22.85
N GLU A 208 -14.06 -1.44 -23.73
CA GLU A 208 -14.23 -1.28 -25.18
C GLU A 208 -15.42 -2.11 -25.69
N SER A 209 -16.17 -1.62 -26.67
CA SER A 209 -17.31 -2.34 -27.28
C SER A 209 -18.48 -2.72 -26.35
N LEU A 210 -18.54 -2.18 -25.13
CA LEU A 210 -19.70 -2.35 -24.22
C LEU A 210 -20.79 -1.27 -24.41
N HIS A 211 -20.72 -0.45 -25.47
CA HIS A 211 -21.66 0.63 -25.79
C HIS A 211 -21.90 1.63 -24.63
N ARG A 212 -20.89 1.83 -23.78
CA ARG A 212 -20.94 2.74 -22.62
C ARG A 212 -20.60 4.17 -23.03
N SER A 213 -21.15 5.13 -22.30
CA SER A 213 -20.69 6.52 -22.41
C SER A 213 -19.28 6.66 -21.85
N SER A 214 -18.51 7.64 -22.35
CA SER A 214 -17.18 7.93 -21.81
C SER A 214 -17.21 8.15 -20.30
N THR A 215 -18.23 8.83 -19.78
CA THR A 215 -18.40 9.13 -18.34
C THR A 215 -18.49 7.87 -17.48
N GLU A 216 -19.22 6.85 -17.94
CA GLU A 216 -19.33 5.60 -17.18
C GLU A 216 -18.02 4.80 -17.18
N ILE A 217 -17.25 4.88 -18.28
CA ILE A 217 -15.93 4.24 -18.38
C ILE A 217 -14.97 4.93 -17.41
N ASP A 218 -14.98 6.25 -17.38
CA ASP A 218 -14.16 7.10 -16.52
C ASP A 218 -14.41 6.83 -15.03
N ASP A 219 -15.67 6.81 -14.60
CA ASP A 219 -16.04 6.45 -13.23
C ASP A 219 -15.62 5.02 -12.86
N MET A 220 -15.78 4.07 -13.79
CA MET A 220 -15.38 2.68 -13.59
C MET A 220 -13.84 2.54 -13.44
N LEU A 221 -13.07 3.24 -14.27
CA LEU A 221 -11.61 3.24 -14.19
C LEU A 221 -11.13 3.82 -12.86
N ARG A 222 -11.73 4.92 -12.38
CA ARG A 222 -11.37 5.46 -11.07
C ARG A 222 -11.74 4.53 -9.93
N LYS A 223 -12.92 3.90 -9.97
CA LYS A 223 -13.33 2.93 -8.94
C LYS A 223 -12.40 1.72 -8.88
N SER A 224 -12.05 1.15 -10.02
CA SER A 224 -11.14 -0.01 -10.11
C SER A 224 -9.71 0.36 -9.69
N THR A 225 -9.20 1.52 -10.12
CA THR A 225 -7.90 2.05 -9.69
C THR A 225 -7.86 2.31 -8.19
N ASN A 226 -8.94 2.86 -7.63
CA ASN A 226 -9.05 3.03 -6.18
C ASN A 226 -8.97 1.70 -5.44
N LEU A 227 -9.61 0.64 -5.93
CA LEU A 227 -9.53 -0.68 -5.33
C LEU A 227 -8.10 -1.27 -5.44
N LEU A 228 -7.40 -1.03 -6.55
CA LEU A 228 -5.99 -1.40 -6.69
C LEU A 228 -5.13 -0.71 -5.62
N LEU A 229 -5.27 0.61 -5.47
CA LEU A 229 -4.48 1.39 -4.52
C LEU A 229 -4.82 1.02 -3.07
N THR A 230 -6.09 1.10 -2.68
CA THR A 230 -6.52 1.02 -1.27
C THR A 230 -6.54 -0.39 -0.72
N ARG A 231 -6.77 -1.41 -1.56
CA ARG A 231 -6.82 -2.82 -1.12
C ARG A 231 -5.53 -3.55 -1.45
N THR A 232 -5.07 -3.48 -2.69
CA THR A 232 -3.99 -4.34 -3.18
C THR A 232 -2.63 -3.76 -2.81
N LEU A 233 -2.32 -2.56 -3.30
CA LEU A 233 -1.04 -1.90 -3.01
C LEU A 233 -0.86 -1.61 -1.52
N SER A 234 -1.93 -1.15 -0.85
CA SER A 234 -1.95 -0.97 0.61
C SER A 234 -1.58 -2.24 1.37
N SER A 235 -2.18 -3.38 1.01
CA SER A 235 -1.86 -4.68 1.63
C SER A 235 -0.40 -5.08 1.40
N CYS A 236 0.13 -4.89 0.18
CA CYS A 236 1.54 -5.14 -0.11
C CYS A 236 2.47 -4.26 0.73
N LEU A 237 2.17 -2.96 0.87
CA LEU A 237 2.95 -2.03 1.70
C LEU A 237 2.90 -2.40 3.19
N GLN A 238 1.74 -2.76 3.72
CA GLN A 238 1.59 -3.18 5.11
C GLN A 238 2.38 -4.46 5.40
N ASN A 239 2.36 -5.43 4.47
CA ASN A 239 3.15 -6.64 4.59
C ASN A 239 4.66 -6.36 4.48
N LEU A 240 5.06 -5.39 3.66
CA LEU A 240 6.44 -4.96 3.55
C LEU A 240 6.95 -4.33 4.85
N ILE A 241 6.20 -3.38 5.41
CA ILE A 241 6.58 -2.65 6.64
C ILE A 241 6.70 -3.61 7.83
N LYS A 242 5.84 -4.64 7.90
CA LYS A 242 5.85 -5.64 8.97
C LYS A 242 6.87 -6.77 8.77
N LYS A 243 7.73 -6.72 7.74
CA LYS A 243 8.77 -7.73 7.56
C LYS A 243 9.76 -7.68 8.75
N PRO A 244 10.08 -8.81 9.39
CA PRO A 244 10.86 -8.83 10.63
C PRO A 244 12.26 -8.19 10.48
N HIS A 245 12.89 -8.39 9.33
CA HIS A 245 14.26 -7.95 9.05
C HIS A 245 14.36 -6.61 8.30
N ILE A 246 13.27 -5.83 8.24
CA ILE A 246 13.32 -4.52 7.60
C ILE A 246 14.22 -3.55 8.40
N GLY A 247 15.11 -2.87 7.70
CA GLY A 247 16.06 -1.91 8.27
C GLY A 247 15.46 -0.52 8.48
N LEU A 248 16.08 0.29 9.36
CA LEU A 248 15.67 1.68 9.60
C LEU A 248 15.78 2.54 8.33
N THR A 249 16.86 2.37 7.56
CA THR A 249 17.06 3.10 6.31
C THR A 249 16.04 2.72 5.24
N GLU A 250 15.63 1.44 5.20
CA GLU A 250 14.59 0.95 4.29
C GLU A 250 13.23 1.55 4.65
N LEU A 251 12.88 1.60 5.95
CA LEU A 251 11.65 2.26 6.42
C LEU A 251 11.62 3.75 6.06
N VAL A 252 12.75 4.46 6.23
CA VAL A 252 12.88 5.86 5.81
C VAL A 252 12.62 6.00 4.32
N GLN A 253 13.24 5.15 3.50
CA GLN A 253 13.04 5.19 2.06
C GLN A 253 11.58 4.86 1.67
N ILE A 254 10.91 3.95 2.37
CA ILE A 254 9.47 3.66 2.16
C ILE A 254 8.61 4.89 2.44
N ILE A 255 8.90 5.68 3.48
CA ILE A 255 8.18 6.94 3.77
C ILE A 255 8.37 7.95 2.64
N ILE A 256 9.59 8.05 2.11
CA ILE A 256 9.88 8.93 0.97
C ILE A 256 9.14 8.44 -0.28
N ASN A 257 9.23 7.15 -0.58
CA ASN A 257 8.58 6.52 -1.74
C ASN A 257 7.06 6.72 -1.72
N THR A 258 6.41 6.50 -0.58
CA THR A 258 4.96 6.68 -0.42
C THR A 258 4.53 8.13 -0.59
N THR A 259 5.38 9.10 -0.24
CA THR A 259 5.13 10.53 -0.51
C THR A 259 5.14 10.83 -2.01
N HIS A 260 6.07 10.25 -2.78
CA HIS A 260 6.09 10.42 -4.23
C HIS A 260 4.95 9.67 -4.94
N LEU A 261 4.59 8.47 -4.46
CA LEU A 261 3.40 7.74 -4.97
C LEU A 261 2.09 8.49 -4.68
N GLU A 262 1.99 9.16 -3.53
CA GLU A 262 0.87 10.03 -3.20
C GLU A 262 0.76 11.20 -4.18
N GLN A 263 1.86 11.89 -4.48
CA GLN A 263 1.89 12.95 -5.48
C GLN A 263 1.52 12.43 -6.87
N ALA A 264 1.94 11.21 -7.19
CA ALA A 264 1.69 10.57 -8.48
C ALA A 264 0.20 10.30 -8.75
N CYS A 265 -0.64 10.25 -7.71
CA CYS A 265 -2.08 10.07 -7.87
C CYS A 265 -2.72 11.16 -8.72
N LYS A 266 -2.22 12.41 -8.67
CA LYS A 266 -2.71 13.49 -9.52
C LYS A 266 -2.45 13.21 -11.00
N TYR A 267 -1.25 12.76 -11.33
CA TYR A 267 -0.91 12.39 -12.71
C TYR A 267 -1.70 11.16 -13.20
N LEU A 268 -2.07 10.25 -12.30
CA LEU A 268 -2.95 9.13 -12.62
C LEU A 268 -4.40 9.60 -12.88
N GLU A 269 -4.90 10.57 -12.11
CA GLU A 269 -6.20 11.21 -12.38
C GLU A 269 -6.22 11.88 -13.75
N ASP A 270 -5.19 12.67 -14.06
CA ASP A 270 -5.01 13.33 -15.37
C ASP A 270 -4.95 12.29 -16.49
N PHE A 271 -4.19 11.21 -16.27
CA PHE A 271 -4.07 10.12 -17.23
C PHE A 271 -5.41 9.45 -17.51
N ILE A 272 -6.22 9.14 -16.48
CA ILE A 272 -7.56 8.56 -16.65
C ILE A 272 -8.46 9.52 -17.45
N SER A 273 -8.50 10.80 -17.09
CA SER A 273 -9.30 11.81 -17.82
C SER A 273 -8.89 11.95 -19.29
N ASN A 274 -7.58 11.87 -19.58
CA ASN A 274 -7.05 11.97 -20.93
C ASN A 274 -7.44 10.77 -21.80
N ILE A 275 -7.32 9.54 -21.27
CA ILE A 275 -7.66 8.33 -22.05
C ILE A 275 -9.18 8.16 -22.26
N THR A 276 -10.02 8.76 -21.41
CA THR A 276 -11.49 8.75 -21.55
C THR A 276 -12.03 9.94 -22.32
N ASN A 277 -11.19 10.92 -22.70
CA ASN A 277 -11.56 12.19 -23.33
C ASN A 277 -12.59 13.01 -22.52
N ILE A 278 -12.49 12.98 -21.19
CA ILE A 278 -13.37 13.76 -20.31
C ILE A 278 -12.62 14.97 -19.74
N SER A 279 -13.23 16.14 -19.86
CA SER A 279 -12.70 17.38 -19.30
C SER A 279 -12.72 17.34 -17.77
N GLN A 280 -11.62 17.71 -17.13
CA GLN A 280 -11.47 17.76 -15.67
C GLN A 280 -12.38 18.76 -14.95
N VAL A 281 -13.06 19.64 -15.71
CA VAL A 281 -13.86 20.76 -15.19
C VAL A 281 -15.22 20.32 -14.65
N THR A 282 -15.63 19.06 -14.83
CA THR A 282 -16.85 18.53 -14.20
C THR A 282 -16.64 18.38 -12.69
N VAL A 283 -17.31 19.25 -11.91
CA VAL A 283 -17.22 19.42 -10.45
C VAL A 283 -17.56 18.14 -9.63
N HIS A 284 -17.96 17.04 -10.27
CA HIS A 284 -18.38 15.78 -9.65
C HIS A 284 -17.47 14.58 -9.90
N THR A 285 -16.29 14.77 -10.49
CA THR A 285 -15.37 13.67 -10.78
C THR A 285 -14.77 13.08 -9.49
N ALA A 286 -14.98 11.78 -9.25
CA ALA A 286 -14.44 11.09 -8.08
C ALA A 286 -12.91 11.13 -8.09
N ARG A 287 -12.27 11.59 -7.01
CA ARG A 287 -10.81 11.59 -6.88
C ARG A 287 -10.26 10.21 -6.54
N LEU A 288 -8.98 9.99 -6.80
CA LEU A 288 -8.29 8.81 -6.32
C LEU A 288 -8.05 8.91 -4.82
N TYR A 289 -8.42 7.87 -4.07
CA TYR A 289 -8.21 7.73 -2.63
C TYR A 289 -6.78 7.30 -2.27
N GLY A 290 -5.81 7.54 -3.17
CA GLY A 290 -4.40 7.26 -2.89
C GLY A 290 -3.88 8.05 -1.67
N LEU A 291 -4.40 9.26 -1.45
CA LEU A 291 -4.04 10.13 -0.32
C LEU A 291 -4.19 9.44 1.05
N SER A 292 -5.35 8.83 1.34
CA SER A 292 -5.55 8.15 2.63
C SER A 292 -4.68 6.90 2.74
N THR A 293 -4.58 6.12 1.66
CA THR A 293 -3.82 4.86 1.63
C THR A 293 -2.33 5.08 1.93
N PHE A 294 -1.69 6.02 1.23
CA PHE A 294 -0.27 6.30 1.43
C PHE A 294 -0.01 7.03 2.76
N LYS A 295 -0.98 7.81 3.26
CA LYS A 295 -0.92 8.36 4.61
C LYS A 295 -0.91 7.26 5.67
N ASP A 296 -1.79 6.27 5.58
CA ASP A 296 -1.85 5.16 6.55
C ASP A 296 -0.57 4.30 6.50
N ALA A 297 -0.05 4.03 5.30
CA ALA A 297 1.23 3.34 5.13
C ALA A 297 2.41 4.11 5.74
N ARG A 298 2.45 5.44 5.59
CA ARG A 298 3.46 6.27 6.26
C ARG A 298 3.37 6.18 7.77
N HIS A 299 2.19 6.34 8.36
CA HIS A 299 2.03 6.25 9.81
C HIS A 299 2.46 4.87 10.36
N ALA A 300 2.18 3.79 9.62
CA ALA A 300 2.67 2.46 9.98
C ALA A 300 4.21 2.36 9.93
N ALA A 301 4.83 2.90 8.88
CA ALA A 301 6.29 2.93 8.77
C ALA A 301 6.96 3.82 9.85
N GLU A 302 6.35 4.96 10.17
CA GLU A 302 6.80 5.85 11.25
C GLU A 302 6.76 5.14 12.61
N GLY A 303 5.67 4.44 12.91
CA GLY A 303 5.56 3.64 14.13
C GLY A 303 6.65 2.58 14.24
N GLU A 304 6.92 1.87 13.14
CA GLU A 304 7.97 0.84 13.09
C GLU A 304 9.38 1.44 13.28
N ILE A 305 9.63 2.65 12.77
CA ILE A 305 10.88 3.39 13.03
C ILE A 305 11.07 3.63 14.53
N TYR A 306 10.03 4.10 15.22
CA TYR A 306 10.12 4.36 16.67
C TYR A 306 10.39 3.07 17.44
N THR A 307 9.69 1.99 17.10
CA THR A 307 9.90 0.67 17.73
C THR A 307 11.31 0.16 17.51
N LYS A 308 11.84 0.20 16.28
CA LYS A 308 13.20 -0.28 15.98
C LYS A 308 14.30 0.58 16.58
N LEU A 309 14.10 1.89 16.65
CA LEU A 309 15.04 2.78 17.36
C LEU A 309 15.12 2.42 18.84
N ASN A 310 13.97 2.26 19.50
CA ASN A 310 13.93 1.90 20.92
C ASN A 310 14.54 0.51 21.15
N GLN A 311 14.25 -0.48 20.30
CA GLN A 311 14.88 -1.80 20.36
C GLN A 311 16.41 -1.71 20.23
N LYS A 312 16.92 -0.87 19.31
CA LYS A 312 18.37 -0.67 19.18
C LYS A 312 18.98 -0.02 20.40
N ILE A 313 18.31 0.96 21.01
CA ILE A 313 18.74 1.55 22.28
C ILE A 313 18.81 0.46 23.35
N ASP A 314 17.79 -0.39 23.46
CA ASP A 314 17.76 -1.49 24.45
C ASP A 314 18.90 -2.49 24.23
N GLU A 315 19.21 -2.85 22.98
CA GLU A 315 20.37 -3.70 22.64
C GLU A 315 21.70 -3.09 23.13
N PHE A 316 21.89 -1.77 22.98
CA PHE A 316 23.08 -1.07 23.48
C PHE A 316 23.09 -0.96 25.02
N ILE A 317 21.94 -0.80 25.66
CA ILE A 317 21.85 -0.72 27.12
C ILE A 317 22.11 -2.10 27.76
N GLN A 318 21.69 -3.19 27.13
CA GLN A 318 21.93 -4.55 27.63
C GLN A 318 23.41 -4.95 27.72
N ILE A 319 24.28 -4.30 26.95
CA ILE A 319 25.73 -4.51 27.01
C ILE A 319 26.44 -3.58 28.01
N ALA A 320 25.68 -2.74 28.73
CA ALA A 320 26.24 -1.88 29.76
C ALA A 320 26.80 -2.73 30.92
N ASP A 321 28.09 -2.53 31.21
CA ASP A 321 28.80 -3.22 32.28
C ASP A 321 29.36 -2.17 33.26
N TYR A 322 28.54 -1.80 34.24
CA TYR A 322 28.92 -0.83 35.27
C TYR A 322 29.45 -1.55 36.52
N ASP A 323 30.63 -1.15 36.97
CA ASP A 323 31.06 -1.42 38.34
C ASP A 323 30.40 -0.40 39.29
N TRP A 324 29.23 -0.77 39.81
CA TRP A 324 28.49 0.05 40.77
C TRP A 324 29.22 0.27 42.09
N THR A 325 30.30 -0.46 42.35
CA THR A 325 31.11 -0.37 43.57
C THR A 325 32.44 0.37 43.39
N MET A 326 32.67 0.97 42.22
CA MET A 326 33.92 1.67 41.91
C MET A 326 34.20 2.86 42.85
N SER A 327 35.43 2.99 43.32
CA SER A 327 35.79 4.06 44.27
C SER A 327 35.79 5.45 43.64
N GLU A 328 36.22 5.55 42.39
CA GLU A 328 36.32 6.80 41.62
C GLU A 328 35.89 6.54 40.17
N SER A 329 35.42 7.57 39.47
CA SER A 329 35.07 7.47 38.05
C SER A 329 36.31 7.27 37.16
N ASP A 330 36.13 6.63 36.01
CA ASP A 330 37.19 6.48 34.99
C ASP A 330 37.54 7.79 34.27
N GLY A 331 36.80 8.88 34.56
CA GLY A 331 37.03 10.22 34.00
C GLY A 331 36.63 10.38 32.52
N ARG A 332 36.05 9.35 31.91
CA ARG A 332 35.52 9.35 30.54
C ARG A 332 34.17 8.66 30.49
N ALA A 333 33.35 8.99 29.50
CA ALA A 333 32.08 8.30 29.28
C ALA A 333 32.30 6.82 28.89
N SER A 334 31.32 5.99 29.21
CA SER A 334 31.27 4.57 28.95
C SER A 334 31.24 4.28 27.46
N GLY A 335 32.01 3.27 27.03
CA GLY A 335 32.19 2.95 25.61
C GLY A 335 30.87 2.62 24.89
N TYR A 336 30.03 1.79 25.51
CA TYR A 336 28.74 1.40 24.95
C TYR A 336 27.84 2.60 24.65
N LEU A 337 27.86 3.62 25.52
CA LEU A 337 27.02 4.81 25.37
C LEU A 337 27.55 5.71 24.26
N MET A 338 28.87 5.85 24.13
CA MET A 338 29.46 6.58 23.02
C MET A 338 29.14 5.91 21.68
N ASP A 339 29.17 4.58 21.62
CA ASP A 339 28.77 3.82 20.44
C ASP A 339 27.28 4.01 20.12
N LEU A 340 26.40 4.01 21.13
CA LEU A 340 24.99 4.33 20.99
C LEU A 340 24.75 5.75 20.45
N ILE A 341 25.44 6.75 21.00
CA ILE A 341 25.33 8.14 20.55
C ILE A 341 25.82 8.27 19.09
N ASN A 342 26.91 7.61 18.73
CA ASN A 342 27.41 7.57 17.36
C ASN A 342 26.40 6.92 16.40
N PHE A 343 25.77 5.82 16.82
CA PHE A 343 24.68 5.19 16.09
C PHE A 343 23.48 6.13 15.88
N LEU A 344 23.01 6.81 16.94
CA LEU A 344 21.90 7.75 16.86
C LEU A 344 22.24 8.95 15.96
N ARG A 345 23.46 9.51 16.07
CA ARG A 345 23.93 10.58 15.17
C ARG A 345 23.91 10.14 13.71
N SER A 346 24.48 8.97 13.40
CA SER A 346 24.50 8.44 12.04
C SER A 346 23.09 8.18 11.52
N THR A 347 22.18 7.70 12.37
CA THR A 347 20.80 7.38 11.98
C THR A 347 20.00 8.66 11.71
N PHE A 348 20.09 9.66 12.58
CA PHE A 348 19.35 10.91 12.40
C PHE A 348 19.84 11.77 11.24
N GLN A 349 21.10 11.63 10.83
CA GLN A 349 21.57 12.20 9.57
C GLN A 349 20.77 11.69 8.36
N VAL A 350 20.44 10.40 8.32
CA VAL A 350 19.59 9.83 7.25
C VAL A 350 18.15 10.34 7.35
N PHE A 351 17.67 10.62 8.56
CA PHE A 351 16.30 11.10 8.81
C PHE A 351 16.08 12.55 8.38
N THR A 352 17.12 13.30 8.02
CA THR A 352 16.98 14.64 7.44
C THR A 352 16.15 14.66 6.15
N HIS A 353 16.04 13.51 5.48
CA HIS A 353 15.19 13.34 4.30
C HIS A 353 13.73 12.99 4.63
N LEU A 354 13.38 12.76 5.90
CA LEU A 354 12.01 12.59 6.35
C LEU A 354 11.29 13.94 6.51
N PRO A 355 9.95 13.96 6.52
CA PRO A 355 9.21 15.13 6.96
C PRO A 355 9.67 15.57 8.35
N GLY A 356 9.96 16.87 8.53
CA GLY A 356 10.62 17.37 9.75
C GLY A 356 9.93 16.97 11.06
N LYS A 357 8.59 16.93 11.08
CA LYS A 357 7.83 16.47 12.26
C LYS A 357 8.10 15.01 12.63
N VAL A 358 8.27 14.14 11.63
CA VAL A 358 8.54 12.71 11.84
C VAL A 358 9.93 12.52 12.41
N ALA A 359 10.93 13.18 11.81
CA ALA A 359 12.31 13.11 12.29
C ALA A 359 12.44 13.66 13.73
N GLN A 360 11.76 14.77 14.04
CA GLN A 360 11.71 15.34 15.39
C GLN A 360 11.05 14.39 16.39
N THR A 361 9.92 13.77 16.01
CA THR A 361 9.21 12.82 16.86
C THR A 361 10.07 11.58 17.12
N ALA A 362 10.75 11.05 16.10
CA ALA A 362 11.68 9.93 16.26
C ALA A 362 12.82 10.27 17.22
N CYS A 363 13.43 11.45 17.05
CA CYS A 363 14.53 11.91 17.89
C CYS A 363 14.09 12.13 19.35
N MET A 364 12.93 12.76 19.57
CA MET A 364 12.37 12.93 20.91
C MET A 364 12.05 11.59 21.56
N SER A 365 11.38 10.69 20.84
CA SER A 365 11.07 9.33 21.33
C SER A 365 12.32 8.58 21.73
N ALA A 366 13.37 8.61 20.90
CA ALA A 366 14.64 7.96 21.19
C ALA A 366 15.33 8.55 22.44
N CYS A 367 15.37 9.87 22.58
CA CYS A 367 15.96 10.53 23.75
C CYS A 367 15.17 10.22 25.04
N GLN A 368 13.83 10.23 24.97
CA GLN A 368 12.96 9.88 26.11
C GLN A 368 13.14 8.42 26.51
N HIS A 369 13.20 7.51 25.53
CA HIS A 369 13.43 6.09 25.78
C HIS A 369 14.80 5.87 26.42
N LEU A 370 15.86 6.47 25.86
CA LEU A 370 17.21 6.42 26.44
C LEU A 370 17.26 6.94 27.88
N SER A 371 16.67 8.12 28.14
CA SER A 371 16.58 8.70 29.49
C SER A 371 15.87 7.76 30.48
N THR A 372 14.77 7.15 30.04
CA THR A 372 14.00 6.19 30.83
C THR A 372 14.78 4.92 31.11
N SER A 373 15.48 4.35 30.11
CA SER A 373 16.31 3.16 30.28
C SER A 373 17.49 3.41 31.22
N LEU A 374 18.13 4.57 31.12
CA LEU A 374 19.20 4.97 32.06
C LEU A 374 18.67 5.13 33.49
N MET A 375 17.51 5.75 33.66
CA MET A 375 16.85 5.85 34.98
C MET A 375 16.53 4.46 35.55
N GLN A 376 16.00 3.55 34.73
CA GLN A 376 15.69 2.18 35.15
C GLN A 376 16.94 1.41 35.57
N MET A 377 18.05 1.57 34.86
CA MET A 377 19.33 0.95 35.21
C MET A 377 19.83 1.39 36.59
N LEU A 378 19.69 2.69 36.92
CA LEU A 378 20.03 3.22 38.24
C LEU A 378 19.10 2.69 39.35
N LEU A 379 17.83 2.46 39.03
CA LEU A 379 16.79 2.01 39.96
C LEU A 379 16.59 0.49 39.99
N ASP A 380 17.42 -0.29 39.31
CA ASP A 380 17.27 -1.74 39.22
C ASP A 380 17.26 -2.40 40.61
N ASN A 381 16.29 -3.26 40.90
CA ASN A 381 16.16 -3.93 42.20
C ASN A 381 17.30 -4.93 42.47
N GLU A 382 17.93 -5.46 41.42
CA GLU A 382 19.09 -6.36 41.58
C GLU A 382 20.34 -5.62 42.07
N LEU A 383 20.36 -4.30 41.87
CA LEU A 383 21.45 -3.43 42.26
C LEU A 383 21.28 -3.02 43.73
N LYS A 384 22.07 -3.65 44.61
CA LYS A 384 21.97 -3.50 46.07
C LYS A 384 22.82 -2.39 46.67
N GLN A 385 23.87 -1.95 45.98
CA GLN A 385 24.81 -0.95 46.49
C GLN A 385 25.30 -0.05 45.36
N ILE A 386 25.34 1.25 45.61
CA ILE A 386 25.90 2.24 44.68
C ILE A 386 26.95 3.08 45.40
N SER A 387 28.15 3.08 44.85
CA SER A 387 29.24 3.95 45.27
C SER A 387 29.12 5.35 44.65
N MET A 388 29.70 6.35 45.32
CA MET A 388 29.76 7.71 44.77
C MET A 388 30.59 7.77 43.47
N GLY A 389 31.63 6.94 43.34
CA GLY A 389 32.42 6.82 42.11
C GLY A 389 31.57 6.34 40.92
N ALA A 390 30.68 5.38 41.15
CA ALA A 390 29.73 4.92 40.14
C ALA A 390 28.70 6.00 39.75
N ILE A 391 28.19 6.77 40.70
CA ILE A 391 27.29 7.92 40.41
C ILE A 391 28.03 8.97 39.56
N GLN A 392 29.31 9.25 39.86
CA GLN A 392 30.13 10.16 39.07
C GLN A 392 30.35 9.64 37.65
N GLN A 393 30.63 8.35 37.49
CA GLN A 393 30.78 7.72 36.18
C GLN A 393 29.48 7.79 35.36
N PHE A 394 28.35 7.42 35.97
CA PHE A 394 27.03 7.53 35.35
C PHE A 394 26.66 8.99 35.01
N ASN A 395 27.10 9.95 35.83
CA ASN A 395 26.91 11.37 35.53
C ASN A 395 27.68 11.81 34.27
N LEU A 396 28.90 11.31 34.04
CA LEU A 396 29.65 11.58 32.79
C LEU A 396 28.88 11.08 31.56
N ASP A 397 28.21 9.94 31.70
CA ASP A 397 27.37 9.35 30.66
C ASP A 397 26.13 10.20 30.35
N VAL A 398 25.41 10.65 31.38
CA VAL A 398 24.25 11.55 31.20
C VAL A 398 24.67 12.89 30.60
N ILE A 399 25.85 13.44 30.94
CA ILE A 399 26.39 14.64 30.30
C ILE A 399 26.55 14.42 28.79
N GLN A 400 27.02 13.25 28.33
CA GLN A 400 27.13 12.98 26.89
C GLN A 400 25.76 12.90 26.21
N CYS A 401 24.74 12.36 26.86
CA CYS A 401 23.37 12.36 26.36
C CYS A 401 22.82 13.79 26.20
N GLU A 402 23.10 14.69 27.15
CA GLU A 402 22.69 16.09 27.09
C GLU A 402 23.45 16.88 26.01
N LEU A 403 24.76 16.63 25.88
CA LEU A 403 25.56 17.19 24.78
C LEU A 403 25.09 16.70 23.41
N PHE A 404 24.62 15.46 23.34
CA PHE A 404 23.95 14.97 22.14
C PHE A 404 22.64 15.71 21.89
N ALA A 405 21.78 15.87 22.89
CA ALA A 405 20.52 16.60 22.77
C ALA A 405 20.71 18.09 22.39
N SER A 406 21.77 18.74 22.87
CA SER A 406 22.09 20.14 22.54
C SER A 406 22.74 20.33 21.17
N SER A 407 23.26 19.26 20.56
CA SER A 407 23.92 19.31 19.26
C SER A 407 22.96 19.36 18.06
N GLU A 408 21.67 19.60 18.30
CA GLU A 408 20.59 19.60 17.29
C GLU A 408 20.65 18.39 16.33
N PRO A 409 20.46 17.14 16.82
CA PRO A 409 20.59 15.94 16.00
C PRO A 409 19.68 15.91 14.77
N VAL A 410 18.55 16.61 14.85
CA VAL A 410 17.57 16.81 13.76
C VAL A 410 17.15 18.29 13.75
N PRO A 411 17.02 18.93 12.57
CA PRO A 411 16.64 20.33 12.49
C PRO A 411 15.20 20.60 12.97
N GLY A 412 14.98 21.79 13.52
CA GLY A 412 13.65 22.36 13.80
C GLY A 412 13.11 22.13 15.21
N PHE A 413 13.92 21.66 16.16
CA PHE A 413 13.61 21.82 17.58
C PHE A 413 13.67 23.30 18.00
N GLN A 414 12.82 23.70 18.94
CA GLN A 414 12.82 25.06 19.49
C GLN A 414 13.55 25.08 20.82
N GLY A 415 14.66 25.82 20.92
CA GLY A 415 15.45 25.97 22.15
C GLY A 415 15.86 24.62 22.75
N ASP A 416 15.82 24.50 24.09
CA ASP A 416 16.27 23.33 24.84
C ASP A 416 15.23 22.19 24.92
N THR A 417 14.26 22.13 24.00
CA THR A 417 13.16 21.15 24.07
C THR A 417 13.65 19.70 24.15
N LEU A 418 14.69 19.34 23.41
CA LEU A 418 15.24 17.98 23.44
C LEU A 418 15.97 17.65 24.75
N GLN A 419 16.55 18.66 25.41
CA GLN A 419 17.21 18.49 26.71
C GLN A 419 16.19 18.17 27.81
N LEU A 420 14.93 18.60 27.66
CA LEU A 420 13.85 18.26 28.58
C LEU A 420 13.62 16.74 28.69
N ALA A 421 14.06 15.93 27.72
CA ALA A 421 13.99 14.47 27.83
C ALA A 421 14.85 13.91 28.97
N PHE A 422 15.94 14.61 29.34
CA PHE A 422 16.91 14.17 30.35
C PHE A 422 16.78 14.91 31.69
N ILE A 423 15.89 15.89 31.80
CA ILE A 423 15.79 16.79 32.97
C ILE A 423 15.50 16.04 34.28
N ASP A 424 14.66 15.01 34.22
CA ASP A 424 14.30 14.20 35.40
C ASP A 424 15.53 13.46 35.94
N LEU A 425 16.33 12.87 35.03
CA LEU A 425 17.57 12.16 35.36
C LEU A 425 18.66 13.13 35.85
N ARG A 426 18.80 14.29 35.18
CA ARG A 426 19.74 15.36 35.57
C ARG A 426 19.47 15.86 36.99
N GLN A 427 18.23 16.22 37.30
CA GLN A 427 17.90 16.72 38.64
C GLN A 427 18.11 15.66 39.73
N LEU A 428 17.82 14.38 39.44
CA LEU A 428 18.10 13.29 40.37
C LEU A 428 19.61 13.17 40.62
N LEU A 429 20.43 13.18 39.58
CA LEU A 429 21.89 13.10 39.72
C LEU A 429 22.45 14.32 40.46
N ASP A 430 22.00 15.53 40.15
CA ASP A 430 22.46 16.75 40.80
C ASP A 430 22.18 16.72 42.31
N LEU A 431 21.04 16.17 42.74
CA LEU A 431 20.70 15.99 44.15
C LEU A 431 21.73 15.11 44.88
N PHE A 432 22.11 13.98 44.28
CA PHE A 432 23.07 13.03 44.86
C PHE A 432 24.52 13.50 44.73
N MET A 433 24.87 14.20 43.64
CA MET A 433 26.20 14.75 43.40
C MET A 433 26.55 15.91 44.34
N VAL A 434 25.58 16.78 44.64
CA VAL A 434 25.76 17.91 45.57
C VAL A 434 25.41 17.53 47.01
N TRP A 435 24.68 16.42 47.21
CA TRP A 435 24.14 15.99 48.50
C TRP A 435 23.19 17.02 49.15
N ASP A 436 22.37 17.68 48.32
CA ASP A 436 21.57 18.87 48.65
C ASP A 436 20.17 18.54 49.21
N TRP A 437 20.11 17.55 50.11
CA TRP A 437 18.85 17.06 50.70
C TRP A 437 18.10 18.13 51.50
N SER A 438 18.82 19.08 52.09
CA SER A 438 18.23 20.21 52.83
C SER A 438 17.36 21.07 51.93
N THR A 439 17.86 21.43 50.73
CA THR A 439 17.12 22.24 49.76
C THR A 439 15.98 21.45 49.15
N TYR A 440 16.22 20.17 48.83
CA TYR A 440 15.18 19.30 48.27
C TYR A 440 13.96 19.18 49.18
N LEU A 441 14.18 18.92 50.48
CA LEU A 441 13.09 18.76 51.45
C LEU A 441 12.39 20.08 51.79
N ALA A 442 13.13 21.20 51.86
CA ALA A 442 12.57 22.51 52.17
C ALA A 442 11.67 23.04 51.03
N ASP A 443 12.08 22.81 49.79
CA ASP A 443 11.38 23.33 48.61
C ASP A 443 10.38 22.31 48.02
N TYR A 444 10.23 21.13 48.62
CA TYR A 444 9.37 20.07 48.08
C TYR A 444 7.91 20.55 47.97
N GLY A 445 7.31 20.33 46.79
CA GLY A 445 5.94 20.77 46.48
C GLY A 445 5.80 22.24 46.09
N GLN A 446 6.87 23.03 46.10
CA GLN A 446 6.85 24.42 45.63
C GLN A 446 7.12 24.50 44.12
N ALA A 447 6.44 25.43 43.42
CA ALA A 447 6.64 25.65 41.98
C ALA A 447 8.05 26.18 41.63
N THR A 448 8.76 26.74 42.60
CA THR A 448 10.13 27.27 42.47
C THR A 448 11.22 26.27 42.90
N SER A 449 10.85 25.01 43.17
CA SER A 449 11.79 24.00 43.64
C SER A 449 12.90 23.74 42.62
N LYS A 450 14.15 23.71 43.09
CA LYS A 450 15.33 23.39 42.28
C LYS A 450 15.27 21.97 41.69
N TYR A 451 14.70 21.03 42.42
CA TYR A 451 14.59 19.61 42.05
C TYR A 451 13.12 19.20 41.81
N LEU A 452 12.35 20.08 41.15
CA LEU A 452 10.91 19.92 40.92
C LEU A 452 10.53 18.58 40.26
N ARG A 453 11.42 17.98 39.47
CA ARG A 453 11.20 16.74 38.72
C ARG A 453 11.60 15.48 39.47
N VAL A 454 12.26 15.61 40.61
CA VAL A 454 12.72 14.45 41.39
C VAL A 454 11.58 13.91 42.24
N ASN A 455 11.10 12.71 41.89
CA ASN A 455 10.08 12.02 42.66
C ASN A 455 10.67 11.45 43.98
N PRO A 456 10.05 11.68 45.15
CA PRO A 456 10.55 11.16 46.42
C PRO A 456 10.71 9.64 46.47
N SER A 457 9.85 8.87 45.79
CA SER A 457 9.99 7.41 45.77
C SER A 457 11.26 6.99 45.04
N THR A 458 11.55 7.64 43.91
CA THR A 458 12.76 7.42 43.12
C THR A 458 14.02 7.80 43.89
N ALA A 459 13.99 8.97 44.54
CA ALA A 459 15.11 9.43 45.38
C ALA A 459 15.34 8.50 46.58
N LEU A 460 14.28 7.99 47.21
CA LEU A 460 14.38 7.05 48.32
C LEU A 460 14.99 5.71 47.87
N THR A 461 14.52 5.13 46.76
CA THR A 461 15.08 3.88 46.23
C THR A 461 16.57 3.99 45.94
N LEU A 462 17.03 5.14 45.45
CA LEU A 462 18.44 5.36 45.20
C LEU A 462 19.24 5.60 46.50
N LEU A 463 18.64 6.23 47.50
CA LEU A 463 19.27 6.48 48.81
C LEU A 463 19.37 5.23 49.69
N GLU A 464 18.48 4.25 49.50
CA GLU A 464 18.49 2.96 50.20
C GLU A 464 19.58 2.00 49.70
N LYS A 465 20.09 2.23 48.49
CA LYS A 465 21.23 1.53 47.90
C LYS A 465 22.54 2.19 48.30
#